data_AF-A0A961V6Y5-F1
#
_entry.id   AF-A0A961V6Y5-F1
#
_cell.length_a   1.000
_cell.length_b   1.000
_cell.length_c   1.000
_cell.angle_alpha   90.00
_cell.angle_beta   90.00
_cell.angle_gamma   90.00
#
_symmetry.space_group_name_H-M   'P 1'
#
loop_
_entity.id
_entity.type
_entity.pdbx_description
1 polymer ?
#
loop_
_entity_poly.entity_id
_entity_poly.type
_entity_poly.pdbx_seq_one_letter_code
_entity_poly.pdbx_strand_id
1 'polypeptide(L)'
;LLMLPLTLPFMAFVWVTPSPEALGLLFLSGALSGVAQLSASTAMSMTDVSILAPIDFLRLPMVALLAWTFLGETTDLATVLGGTMIFAGTLGLILGERRHPVEPV
;
A
#
# COMPACT_ATOMS: atom_id res chain seq x y z
N LEU A 1 8.05 -11.29 10.83
CA LEU A 1 8.83 -12.05 11.83
C LEU A 1 8.43 -13.52 11.91
N LEU A 2 7.14 -13.89 11.92
CA LEU A 2 6.71 -15.30 11.95
C LEU A 2 7.08 -16.12 10.69
N MET A 3 7.17 -15.50 9.51
CA MET A 3 7.53 -16.24 8.30
C MET A 3 8.99 -16.69 8.28
N LEU A 4 9.90 -15.97 8.94
CA LEU A 4 11.33 -16.23 8.93
C LEU A 4 11.72 -17.62 9.52
N PRO A 5 11.25 -18.00 10.74
CA PRO A 5 11.47 -19.35 11.26
C PRO A 5 10.72 -20.43 10.48
N LEU A 6 9.57 -20.09 9.90
CA LEU A 6 8.76 -21.04 9.13
C LEU A 6 9.42 -21.41 7.79
N THR A 7 10.06 -20.46 7.11
CA THR A 7 10.69 -20.67 5.79
C THR A 7 12.15 -21.11 5.87
N LEU A 8 12.80 -20.96 7.02
CA LEU A 8 14.20 -21.35 7.26
C LEU A 8 14.56 -22.77 6.78
N PRO A 9 13.78 -23.84 7.06
CA PRO A 9 14.11 -25.18 6.55
C PRO A 9 14.03 -25.26 5.02
N PHE A 10 13.06 -24.59 4.38
CA PHE A 10 12.95 -24.56 2.92
C PHE A 10 14.08 -23.75 2.27
N MET A 11 14.50 -22.67 2.92
CA MET A 11 15.60 -21.82 2.47
C MET A 11 16.92 -22.60 2.36
N ALA A 12 17.18 -23.54 3.28
CA ALA A 12 18.40 -24.36 3.24
C ALA A 12 18.45 -25.30 2.01
N PHE A 13 17.30 -25.76 1.50
CA PHE A 13 17.23 -26.68 0.36
C PHE A 13 17.10 -25.97 -0.99
N VAL A 14 16.58 -24.73 -1.04
CA VAL A 14 16.27 -23.99 -2.28
C VAL A 14 17.01 -22.65 -2.33
N TRP A 15 18.17 -22.55 -1.67
CA TRP A 15 18.92 -21.30 -1.61
C TRP A 15 19.38 -20.85 -3.01
N VAL A 16 19.07 -19.60 -3.35
CA VAL A 16 19.59 -18.91 -4.52
C VAL A 16 20.36 -17.69 -4.04
N THR A 17 21.64 -17.61 -4.38
CA THR A 17 22.46 -16.43 -4.03
C THR A 17 22.00 -15.22 -4.85
N PRO A 18 21.51 -14.15 -4.21
CA PRO A 18 21.01 -12.99 -4.93
C PRO A 18 22.15 -12.23 -5.62
N SER A 19 21.89 -11.70 -6.82
CA SER A 19 22.81 -10.80 -7.51
C SER A 19 22.91 -9.45 -6.77
N PRO A 20 23.97 -8.65 -7.01
CA PRO A 20 24.08 -7.31 -6.42
C PRO A 20 22.89 -6.40 -6.75
N GLU A 21 22.33 -6.53 -7.96
CA GLU A 21 21.12 -5.82 -8.40
C GLU A 21 19.89 -6.24 -7.58
N ALA A 22 19.70 -7.56 -7.38
CA ALA A 22 18.63 -8.08 -6.55
C ALA A 22 18.77 -7.63 -5.09
N LEU A 23 19.99 -7.59 -4.55
CA LEU A 23 20.25 -7.05 -3.21
C LEU A 23 19.89 -5.57 -3.10
N GLY A 24 20.21 -4.77 -4.13
CA GLY A 24 19.82 -3.36 -4.21
C GLY A 24 18.30 -3.17 -4.20
N LEU A 25 17.58 -3.95 -5.02
CA LEU A 25 16.10 -3.91 -5.06
C LEU A 25 15.46 -4.39 -3.76
N LEU A 26 16.02 -5.42 -3.12
CA LEU A 26 15.57 -5.90 -1.82
C LEU A 26 15.72 -4.83 -0.73
N PHE A 27 16.88 -4.16 -0.70
CA PHE A 27 17.10 -3.07 0.25
C PHE A 27 16.13 -1.91 0.01
N LEU A 28 15.95 -1.49 -1.25
CA LEU A 28 15.01 -0.43 -1.61
C LEU A 28 13.57 -0.78 -1.25
N SER A 29 13.12 -2.00 -1.56
CA SER A 29 11.79 -2.49 -1.19
C SER A 29 11.60 -2.50 0.33
N GLY A 30 12.61 -2.94 1.08
CA GLY A 30 12.59 -2.96 2.54
C GLY A 30 12.52 -1.54 3.12
N ALA A 31 13.32 -0.62 2.60
CA ALA A 31 13.33 0.78 3.02
C ALA A 31 11.98 1.47 2.74
N LEU A 32 11.45 1.32 1.52
CA LEU A 32 10.14 1.86 1.14
C LEU A 32 9.01 1.30 1.98
N SER A 33 9.01 -0.02 2.23
CA SER A 33 8.04 -0.66 3.11
C SER A 33 8.13 -0.13 4.55
N GLY A 34 9.35 0.04 5.07
CA GLY A 34 9.58 0.65 6.38
C GLY A 34 9.03 2.08 6.46
N VAL A 35 9.30 2.91 5.46
CA VAL A 35 8.77 4.29 5.39
C VAL A 35 7.24 4.29 5.31
N ALA A 36 6.64 3.40 4.51
CA ALA A 36 5.19 3.26 4.42
C ALA A 36 4.58 2.86 5.77
N GLN A 37 5.22 1.92 6.49
CA GLN A 37 4.74 1.46 7.79
C GLN A 37 4.84 2.55 8.86
N LEU A 38 5.93 3.32 8.86
CA LEU A 38 6.10 4.48 9.75
C LEU A 38 5.05 5.55 9.46
N SER A 39 4.84 5.87 8.18
CA SER A 39 3.84 6.86 7.74
C SER A 39 2.44 6.44 8.18
N ALA A 40 2.10 5.16 8.03
CA ALA A 40 0.81 4.61 8.47
C ALA A 40 0.66 4.71 10.00
N SER A 41 1.70 4.35 10.76
CA SER A 41 1.70 4.45 12.22
C SER A 41 1.49 5.90 12.68
N THR A 42 2.23 6.83 12.08
CA THR A 42 2.12 8.26 12.35
C THR A 42 0.73 8.80 11.98
N ALA A 43 0.15 8.41 10.84
CA ALA A 43 -1.19 8.81 10.44
C ALA A 43 -2.26 8.34 11.45
N MET A 44 -2.16 7.09 11.92
CA MET A 44 -3.09 6.56 12.94
C MET A 44 -2.95 7.27 14.29
N SER A 45 -1.80 7.85 14.60
CA SER A 45 -1.61 8.63 15.84
C SER A 45 -2.17 10.06 15.76
N MET A 46 -2.43 10.58 14.55
CA MET A 46 -2.85 11.96 14.31
C MET A 46 -4.31 12.09 13.88
N THR A 47 -4.97 10.99 13.52
CA THR A 47 -6.32 11.02 12.93
C THR A 47 -7.04 9.72 13.23
N ASP A 48 -8.37 9.78 13.36
CA ASP A 48 -9.21 8.62 13.60
C ASP A 48 -9.08 7.56 12.49
N VAL A 49 -9.04 6.31 12.91
CA VAL A 49 -8.91 5.14 12.03
C VAL A 49 -10.06 5.05 11.02
N SER A 50 -11.25 5.53 11.39
CA SER A 50 -12.43 5.58 10.51
C SER A 50 -12.22 6.48 9.28
N ILE A 51 -11.45 7.55 9.42
CA ILE A 51 -11.10 8.47 8.31
C ILE A 51 -9.97 7.86 7.47
N LEU A 52 -9.04 7.13 8.09
CA LEU A 52 -7.94 6.48 7.39
C LEU A 52 -8.37 5.30 6.51
N ALA A 53 -9.35 4.50 6.96
CA ALA A 53 -9.82 3.31 6.25
C ALA A 53 -10.13 3.54 4.75
N PRO A 54 -10.93 4.55 4.33
CA PRO A 54 -11.19 4.83 2.93
C PRO A 54 -9.97 5.39 2.17
N ILE A 55 -9.03 6.06 2.84
CA ILE A 55 -7.80 6.57 2.22
C ILE A 55 -6.84 5.42 1.94
N ASP A 56 -6.78 4.43 2.82
CA ASP A 56 -5.92 3.26 2.66
C ASP A 56 -6.31 2.40 1.44
N PHE A 57 -7.58 2.41 1.03
CA PHE A 57 -8.01 1.77 -0.21
C PHE A 57 -7.49 2.46 -1.48
N LEU A 58 -7.11 3.74 -1.39
CA LEU A 58 -6.59 4.51 -2.53
C LEU A 58 -5.27 3.92 -3.07
N ARG A 59 -4.58 3.08 -2.29
CA ARG A 59 -3.44 2.31 -2.78
C ARG A 59 -3.79 1.39 -3.94
N LEU A 60 -5.02 0.88 -4.03
CA LEU A 60 -5.44 -0.05 -5.09
C LEU A 60 -5.41 0.61 -6.49
N PRO A 61 -6.08 1.75 -6.74
CA PRO A 61 -5.96 2.43 -8.02
C PRO A 61 -4.54 2.93 -8.29
N MET A 62 -3.78 3.33 -7.26
CA MET A 62 -2.39 3.75 -7.44
C MET A 62 -1.49 2.58 -7.89
N VAL A 63 -1.61 1.41 -7.26
CA VAL A 63 -0.86 0.21 -7.66
C VAL A 63 -1.29 -0.27 -9.04
N ALA A 64 -2.58 -0.24 -9.37
CA ALA A 64 -3.05 -0.59 -10.70
C ALA A 64 -2.47 0.34 -11.78
N LEU A 65 -2.42 1.65 -11.50
CA LEU A 65 -1.79 2.62 -12.40
C LEU A 65 -0.29 2.32 -12.58
N LEU A 66 0.42 2.06 -11.49
CA LEU A 66 1.85 1.72 -11.53
C LEU A 66 2.10 0.40 -12.28
N ALA A 67 1.27 -0.62 -12.07
CA ALA A 67 1.38 -1.89 -12.78
C ALA A 67 1.15 -1.71 -14.28
N TRP A 68 0.16 -0.90 -14.68
CA TRP A 68 -0.06 -0.58 -16.08
C TRP A 68 1.12 0.17 -16.70
N THR A 69 1.70 1.16 -16.01
CA THR A 69 2.78 1.98 -16.57
C THR A 69 4.17 1.33 -16.52
N PHE A 70 4.49 0.60 -15.44
CA PHE A 70 5.82 0.04 -15.21
C PHE A 70 5.92 -1.45 -15.57
N LEU A 71 4.86 -2.23 -15.36
CA LEU A 71 4.85 -3.68 -15.65
C LEU A 71 4.18 -3.97 -17.01
N GLY A 72 3.49 -3.00 -17.60
CA GLY A 72 2.78 -3.17 -18.88
C GLY A 72 1.53 -4.06 -18.76
N GLU A 73 1.01 -4.24 -17.55
CA GLU A 73 -0.17 -5.08 -17.31
C GLU A 73 -1.42 -4.43 -17.91
N THR A 74 -2.20 -5.19 -18.69
CA THR A 74 -3.45 -4.68 -19.26
C THR A 74 -4.48 -4.45 -18.18
N THR A 75 -4.99 -3.22 -18.08
CA THR A 75 -6.07 -2.89 -17.14
C THR A 75 -7.42 -3.18 -17.78
N ASP A 76 -8.20 -4.09 -17.19
CA ASP A 76 -9.57 -4.37 -17.63
C ASP A 76 -10.56 -3.29 -17.12
N LEU A 77 -11.72 -3.21 -17.78
CA LEU A 77 -12.80 -2.28 -17.43
C LEU A 77 -13.23 -2.42 -15.97
N ALA A 78 -13.26 -3.65 -15.43
CA ALA A 78 -13.57 -3.89 -14.02
C ALA A 78 -12.60 -3.16 -13.07
N THR A 79 -11.30 -3.17 -13.36
CA THR A 79 -10.27 -2.48 -12.56
C THR A 79 -10.43 -0.97 -12.64
N VAL A 80 -10.75 -0.43 -13.83
CA VAL A 80 -11.01 1.01 -14.00
C VAL A 80 -12.24 1.46 -13.23
N LEU A 81 -13.33 0.70 -13.32
CA LEU A 81 -14.57 1.00 -12.60
C LEU A 81 -14.37 0.93 -11.08
N GLY A 82 -13.73 -0.13 -10.59
CA GLY A 82 -13.41 -0.28 -9.17
C GLY A 82 -12.49 0.85 -8.67
N GLY A 83 -11.43 1.17 -9.41
CA GLY A 83 -10.52 2.27 -9.07
C GLY A 83 -11.20 3.62 -9.03
N THR A 84 -12.10 3.89 -9.99
CA THR A 84 -12.90 5.13 -10.03
C THR A 84 -13.87 5.20 -8.85
N MET A 85 -14.51 4.10 -8.49
CA MET A 85 -15.42 4.03 -7.34
C MET A 85 -14.69 4.32 -6.01
N ILE A 86 -13.52 3.71 -5.81
CA ILE A 86 -12.68 3.95 -4.63
C ILE A 86 -12.29 5.43 -4.59
N PHE A 87 -11.77 5.97 -5.69
CA PHE A 87 -11.32 7.35 -5.77
C PHE A 87 -12.46 8.35 -5.48
N ALA A 88 -13.63 8.15 -6.08
CA ALA A 88 -14.80 9.00 -5.86
C ALA A 88 -15.30 8.94 -4.41
N GLY A 89 -15.33 7.75 -3.81
CA GLY A 89 -15.72 7.57 -2.41
C GLY A 89 -14.78 8.30 -1.45
N THR A 90 -13.47 8.09 -1.61
CA THR A 90 -12.45 8.76 -0.78
C THR A 90 -12.50 10.29 -0.96
N LEU A 91 -12.67 10.79 -2.19
CA LEU A 91 -12.80 12.22 -2.46
C LEU A 91 -14.07 12.81 -1.80
N GLY A 92 -15.19 12.09 -1.87
CA GLY A 92 -16.45 12.50 -1.24
C GLY A 92 -16.32 12.66 0.28
N LEU A 93 -15.62 11.74 0.94
CA LEU A 93 -15.36 11.81 2.39
C LEU A 93 -14.49 13.02 2.76
N ILE A 94 -13.39 13.25 2.03
CA ILE A 94 -12.50 14.40 2.27
C ILE A 94 -13.25 15.73 2.07
N LEU A 95 -14.12 15.81 1.06
CA LEU A 95 -14.93 17.00 0.80
C LEU A 95 -16.05 17.18 1.83
N GLY A 96 -16.61 16.09 2.35
CA GLY A 96 -17.63 16.08 3.40
C GLY A 96 -17.09 16.55 4.75
N GLU A 97 -15.85 16.15 5.10
CA GLU A 97 -15.14 16.54 6.32
C GLU A 97 -15.04 18.08 6.45
N ARG A 98 -14.91 18.78 5.32
CA ARG A 98 -14.85 20.26 5.31
C ARG A 98 -16.14 20.94 5.78
N ARG A 99 -17.25 20.21 5.88
CA ARG A 99 -18.57 20.75 6.26
C ARG A 99 -18.94 20.48 7.72
N HIS A 100 -18.35 19.46 8.35
CA HIS A 100 -18.56 19.10 9.75
C HIS A 100 -17.20 18.81 10.39
N PRO A 101 -16.54 19.79 11.02
CA PRO A 101 -15.35 19.52 11.81
C PRO A 101 -15.75 18.53 12.91
N VAL A 102 -15.19 17.32 12.86
CA VAL A 102 -15.31 16.38 13.97
C VAL A 102 -14.66 17.04 15.18
N GLU A 103 -15.45 17.34 16.23
CA GLU A 103 -14.90 17.86 17.48
C GLU A 103 -13.95 16.81 18.07
N PRO A 104 -12.71 17.19 18.43
CA PRO A 104 -11.78 16.26 19.06
C PRO A 104 -12.36 15.83 20.42
N VAL A 105 -12.50 14.51 20.61
CA VAL A 105 -12.96 13.88 21.86
C VAL A 105 -11.84 13.89 22.91
#